data_AF-A0A2M7VGH1-F1
#
_entry.id   AF-A0A2M7VGH1-F1
#
_cell.length_a   1.000
_cell.length_b   1.000
_cell.length_c   1.000
_cell.angle_alpha   90.00
_cell.angle_beta   90.00
_cell.angle_gamma   90.00
#
_symmetry.space_group_name_H-M   'P 1'
#
loop_
_entity.id
_entity.type
_entity.pdbx_description
1 polymer ?
#
loop_
_entity_poly.entity_id
_entity_poly.type
_entity_poly.pdbx_seq_one_letter_code
_entity_poly.pdbx_strand_id
1 'polypeptide(L)'
;MSLILSAGYLVSAILFKGPVFYISFAAGGITVGAFILSLINNYTKASVHLAVATAFVTTIGILYGFNIFIFIFWIIPLTLWARHYLKKHTILQMIIGILVGLFVTLGTLFISRMFL
;
A
#
# COMPACT_ATOMS: atom_id res chain seq x y z
N MET A 1 -13.68 -7.23 -3.36
CA MET A 1 -14.16 -5.85 -3.58
C MET A 1 -13.03 -4.91 -3.98
N SER A 2 -11.98 -4.74 -3.16
CA SER A 2 -10.85 -3.83 -3.46
C SER A 2 -10.18 -4.09 -4.81
N LEU A 3 -9.93 -5.36 -5.14
CA LEU A 3 -9.27 -5.76 -6.39
C LEU A 3 -10.12 -5.47 -7.64
N ILE A 4 -11.44 -5.59 -7.53
CA ILE A 4 -12.38 -5.29 -8.61
C ILE A 4 -12.37 -3.79 -8.88
N LEU A 5 -12.39 -2.97 -7.83
CA LEU A 5 -12.34 -1.51 -7.95
C LEU A 5 -11.01 -1.03 -8.54
N SER A 6 -9.88 -1.55 -8.06
CA SER A 6 -8.56 -1.16 -8.58
C SER A 6 -8.37 -1.58 -10.04
N ALA A 7 -8.80 -2.80 -10.40
CA ALA A 7 -8.73 -3.28 -11.78
C ALA A 7 -9.65 -2.49 -12.71
N GLY A 8 -10.88 -2.18 -12.28
CA GLY A 8 -11.80 -1.34 -13.03
C GLY A 8 -11.24 0.07 -13.26
N TYR A 9 -10.59 0.66 -12.25
CA TYR A 9 -9.91 1.94 -12.38
C TYR A 9 -8.73 1.88 -13.36
N LEU A 10 -7.90 0.84 -13.31
CA LEU A 10 -6.80 0.62 -14.25
C LEU A 10 -7.30 0.50 -15.69
N VAL A 11 -8.33 -0.31 -15.94
CA VAL A 11 -8.94 -0.45 -17.27
C VAL A 11 -9.46 0.90 -17.76
N SER A 12 -10.14 1.65 -16.91
CA SER A 12 -10.63 2.99 -17.24
C SER A 12 -9.48 3.94 -17.59
N ALA A 13 -8.40 3.95 -16.78
CA ALA A 13 -7.22 4.79 -17.02
C ALA A 13 -6.55 4.48 -18.37
N ILE A 14 -6.39 3.19 -18.70
CA ILE A 14 -5.82 2.76 -19.99
C ILE A 14 -6.71 3.18 -21.16
N LEU A 15 -8.03 3.01 -21.05
CA LEU A 15 -8.97 3.34 -22.13
C LEU A 15 -9.05 4.84 -22.41
N PHE A 16 -9.08 5.67 -21.37
CA PHE A 16 -9.28 7.12 -21.54
C PHE A 16 -7.99 7.93 -21.72
N LYS A 17 -6.87 7.48 -21.15
CA LYS A 17 -5.59 8.22 -21.19
C LYS A 17 -4.47 7.48 -21.91
N GLY A 18 -4.64 6.19 -22.18
CA GLY A 18 -3.63 5.34 -22.80
C GLY A 18 -2.74 4.60 -21.79
N PRO A 19 -2.02 3.57 -22.25
CA PRO A 19 -1.23 2.69 -21.38
C PRO A 19 0.03 3.34 -20.81
N VAL A 20 0.60 4.35 -21.49
CA VAL A 20 1.86 5.01 -21.09
C VAL A 20 1.62 6.32 -20.30
N PHE A 21 0.39 6.57 -19.88
CA PHE A 21 0.08 7.76 -19.09
C PHE A 21 0.36 7.52 -17.60
N TYR A 22 0.83 8.54 -16.88
CA TYR A 22 1.23 8.42 -15.47
C TYR A 22 0.15 7.82 -14.55
N ILE A 23 -1.11 8.17 -14.79
CA ILE A 23 -2.24 7.65 -14.01
C ILE A 23 -2.41 6.14 -14.24
N SER A 24 -2.15 5.64 -15.45
CA SER A 24 -2.23 4.21 -15.79
C SER A 24 -1.13 3.41 -15.09
N PHE A 25 0.08 3.94 -14.98
CA PHE A 25 1.16 3.32 -14.20
C PHE A 25 0.86 3.30 -12.70
N ALA A 26 0.38 4.42 -12.14
CA ALA A 26 -0.02 4.48 -10.74
C ALA A 26 -1.18 3.51 -10.43
N ALA A 27 -2.20 3.45 -11.30
CA ALA A 27 -3.30 2.50 -11.20
C ALA A 27 -2.82 1.04 -11.31
N GLY A 28 -1.82 0.78 -12.14
CA GLY A 28 -1.18 -0.52 -12.29
C GLY A 28 -0.51 -0.95 -11.00
N GLY A 29 0.31 -0.08 -10.41
CA GLY A 29 0.95 -0.32 -9.12
C GLY A 29 -0.05 -0.58 -7.98
N ILE A 30 -1.12 0.21 -7.91
CA ILE A 30 -2.20 0.00 -6.92
C ILE A 30 -2.88 -1.36 -7.13
N THR A 31 -3.15 -1.75 -8.37
CA THR A 31 -3.79 -3.02 -8.70
C THR A 31 -2.91 -4.21 -8.33
N VAL A 32 -1.61 -4.14 -8.66
CA VAL A 32 -0.63 -5.15 -8.26
C VAL A 32 -0.52 -5.22 -6.74
N GLY A 33 -0.46 -4.08 -6.06
CA GLY A 33 -0.42 -4.01 -4.60
C GLY A 33 -1.67 -4.62 -3.94
N ALA A 34 -2.85 -4.34 -4.48
CA ALA A 34 -4.12 -4.93 -4.02
C ALA A 34 -4.16 -6.45 -4.23
N PHE A 35 -3.61 -6.94 -5.35
CA PHE A 35 -3.48 -8.36 -5.63
C PHE A 35 -2.53 -9.06 -4.65
N ILE A 36 -1.34 -8.50 -4.41
CA ILE A 36 -0.38 -9.02 -3.43
C ILE A 36 -1.00 -9.05 -2.03
N LEU A 37 -1.66 -7.97 -1.61
CA LEU A 37 -2.34 -7.91 -0.32
C LEU A 37 -3.45 -8.95 -0.20
N SER A 38 -4.23 -9.16 -1.27
CA SER A 38 -5.29 -10.19 -1.30
C SER A 38 -4.71 -11.59 -1.15
N LEU A 39 -3.61 -11.91 -1.84
CA LEU A 39 -2.93 -13.20 -1.71
C LEU A 39 -2.45 -13.39 -0.27
N ILE A 40 -1.67 -12.44 0.25
CA ILE A 40 -1.08 -12.55 1.58
C ILE A 40 -2.15 -12.66 2.66
N ASN A 41 -3.24 -11.90 2.55
CA ASN A 41 -4.34 -11.95 3.51
C ASN A 41 -5.03 -13.32 3.57
N ASN A 42 -5.14 -14.03 2.44
CA ASN A 42 -5.73 -15.37 2.40
C ASN A 42 -4.87 -16.43 3.10
N TYR A 43 -3.54 -16.28 3.11
CA TYR A 43 -2.64 -17.29 3.69
C TYR A 43 -2.16 -16.96 5.11
N THR A 44 -1.74 -15.73 5.36
CA THR A 44 -1.07 -15.34 6.62
C THR A 44 -1.95 -14.55 7.57
N LYS A 45 -3.13 -14.09 7.11
CA LYS A 45 -3.99 -13.13 7.83
C LYS A 45 -3.19 -11.90 8.31
N ALA A 46 -2.26 -11.43 7.48
CA ALA A 46 -1.50 -10.22 7.77
C ALA A 46 -2.44 -9.01 7.91
N SER A 47 -2.08 -8.07 8.78
CA SER A 47 -2.94 -6.90 9.03
C SER A 47 -2.90 -5.94 7.83
N VAL A 48 -3.95 -5.97 7.01
CA VAL A 48 -4.13 -5.04 5.87
C VAL A 48 -4.12 -3.59 6.34
N HIS A 49 -4.64 -3.30 7.53
CA HIS A 49 -4.64 -1.95 8.08
C HIS A 49 -3.23 -1.43 8.34
N LEU A 50 -2.33 -2.29 8.85
CA LEU A 50 -0.93 -1.91 9.02
C LEU A 50 -0.22 -1.77 7.68
N ALA A 51 -0.50 -2.65 6.71
CA ALA A 51 0.06 -2.50 5.37
C ALA A 51 -0.32 -1.17 4.72
N VAL A 52 -1.60 -0.78 4.80
CA VAL A 52 -2.09 0.50 4.27
C VAL A 52 -1.51 1.69 5.04
N ALA A 53 -1.48 1.64 6.37
CA ALA A 53 -0.91 2.70 7.19
C ALA A 53 0.58 2.92 6.88
N THR A 54 1.35 1.83 6.78
CA THR A 54 2.76 1.90 6.38
C THR A 54 2.91 2.43 4.96
N ALA A 55 2.12 1.95 4.00
CA ALA A 55 2.17 2.43 2.63
C ALA A 55 1.89 3.94 2.52
N PHE A 56 0.88 4.43 3.25
CA PHE A 56 0.56 5.86 3.32
C PHE A 56 1.73 6.67 3.90
N VAL A 57 2.23 6.30 5.08
CA VAL A 57 3.32 7.01 5.75
C VAL A 57 4.59 7.02 4.89
N THR A 58 4.96 5.89 4.30
CA THR A 58 6.12 5.78 3.41
C THR A 58 5.96 6.63 2.16
N THR A 59 4.79 6.60 1.51
CA THR A 59 4.54 7.40 0.30
C THR A 59 4.65 8.89 0.59
N ILE A 60 3.97 9.36 1.64
CA ILE A 60 3.99 10.78 2.00
C ILE A 60 5.40 11.21 2.44
N GLY A 61 6.11 10.37 3.19
CA GLY A 61 7.49 10.67 3.58
C GLY A 61 8.45 10.80 2.39
N ILE A 62 8.28 9.98 1.36
CA ILE A 62 9.07 10.05 0.13
C ILE A 62 8.70 11.28 -0.70
N LEU A 63 7.41 11.59 -0.84
CA LEU A 63 6.94 12.69 -1.69
C LEU A 63 7.17 14.07 -1.06
N TYR A 64 7.04 14.19 0.26
CA TYR A 64 7.05 15.48 0.95
C TYR A 64 8.24 15.66 1.91
N GLY A 65 9.10 14.65 2.04
CA GLY A 65 10.36 14.72 2.78
C GLY A 65 10.28 14.29 4.25
N PHE A 66 11.45 14.26 4.88
CA PHE A 66 11.68 13.65 6.19
C PHE A 66 10.93 14.32 7.36
N ASN A 67 10.75 15.65 7.32
CA ASN A 67 10.04 16.36 8.37
C ASN A 67 8.57 15.92 8.46
N ILE A 68 7.91 15.76 7.32
CA ILE A 68 6.52 15.28 7.26
C ILE A 68 6.47 13.80 7.61
N PHE A 69 7.45 12.99 7.19
CA PHE A 69 7.55 11.60 7.60
C PHE A 69 7.52 11.43 9.11
N ILE A 70 8.36 12.17 9.85
CA ILE A 70 8.37 12.11 11.33
C ILE A 70 7.00 12.50 11.89
N PHE A 71 6.39 13.55 11.36
CA PHE A 71 5.07 14.03 11.80
C PHE A 71 3.92 13.05 11.50
N ILE A 72 4.07 12.07 10.62
CA ILE A 72 3.00 11.09 10.37
C ILE A 72 3.40 9.68 10.81
N PHE A 73 4.65 9.49 11.23
CA PHE A 73 5.18 8.18 11.59
C PHE A 73 4.36 7.51 12.69
N TRP A 74 3.81 8.29 13.62
CA TRP A 74 2.98 7.81 14.74
C TRP A 74 1.69 7.10 14.31
N ILE A 75 1.23 7.25 13.06
CA ILE A 75 0.08 6.52 12.53
C ILE A 75 0.34 4.99 12.57
N ILE A 76 1.58 4.55 12.30
CA ILE A 76 1.96 3.13 12.31
C ILE A 76 1.82 2.51 13.72
N PRO A 77 2.50 3.02 14.78
CA PRO A 77 2.37 2.46 16.12
C PRO A 77 0.96 2.61 16.69
N LEU A 78 0.23 3.69 16.37
CA LEU A 78 -1.17 3.83 16.79
C LEU A 78 -2.06 2.73 16.18
N THR A 79 -1.86 2.44 14.89
CA THR A 79 -2.58 1.36 14.20
C THR A 79 -2.18 -0.01 14.74
N LEU A 80 -0.90 -0.21 15.06
CA LEU A 80 -0.39 -1.45 15.67
C LEU A 80 -1.06 -1.66 17.03
N TRP A 81 -1.06 -0.64 17.88
CA TRP A 81 -1.69 -0.69 19.20
C TRP A 81 -3.18 -1.02 19.11
N ALA A 82 -3.92 -0.34 18.22
CA ALA A 82 -5.35 -0.59 18.02
C ALA A 82 -5.62 -2.04 17.59
N ARG A 83 -4.80 -2.60 16.68
CA ARG A 83 -4.97 -3.99 16.19
C ARG A 83 -4.58 -5.03 17.23
N HIS A 84 -3.58 -4.72 18.06
CA HIS A 84 -3.19 -5.56 19.19
C HIS A 84 -4.26 -5.57 20.28
N TYR A 85 -4.77 -4.40 20.66
CA TYR A 85 -5.79 -4.24 21.70
C TYR A 85 -7.09 -4.97 21.35
N LEU A 86 -7.52 -4.90 20.08
CA LEU A 86 -8.70 -5.62 19.59
C LEU A 86 -8.48 -7.15 19.48
N LYS A 87 -7.29 -7.66 19.81
CA LYS A 87 -6.88 -9.08 19.73
C LYS A 87 -7.17 -9.71 18.36
N LYS A 88 -7.13 -8.90 17.29
CA LYS A 88 -7.47 -9.36 15.92
C LYS A 88 -6.31 -10.03 15.21
N HIS A 89 -5.07 -9.64 15.53
CA HIS A 89 -3.87 -10.16 14.89
C HIS A 89 -2.76 -10.43 15.91
N THR A 90 -1.93 -11.43 15.63
CA THR A 90 -0.69 -11.65 16.39
C THR A 90 0.36 -10.60 16.04
N ILE A 91 1.38 -10.44 16.89
CA ILE A 91 2.49 -9.50 16.64
C ILE A 91 3.18 -9.81 15.31
N LEU A 92 3.36 -11.09 15.00
CA LEU A 92 3.99 -11.54 13.76
C LEU A 92 3.14 -11.17 12.53
N GLN A 93 1.82 -11.34 12.57
CA GLN A 93 0.91 -10.91 11.50
C GLN A 93 0.91 -9.39 11.29
N MET A 94 1.10 -8.63 12.37
CA MET A 94 1.23 -7.18 12.31
C MET A 94 2.54 -6.75 11.64
N ILE A 95 3.67 -7.37 12.01
CA ILE A 95 4.98 -7.13 11.39
C ILE A 95 4.96 -7.48 9.90
N ILE A 96 4.38 -8.63 9.53
CA ILE A 96 4.22 -8.99 8.10
C ILE A 96 3.42 -7.90 7.37
N GLY A 97 2.32 -7.41 7.97
CA GLY A 97 1.53 -6.32 7.38
C GLY A 97 2.38 -5.07 7.10
N ILE A 98 3.20 -4.64 8.06
CA ILE A 98 4.10 -3.49 7.90
C ILE A 98 5.10 -3.74 6.75
N LEU A 99 5.77 -4.89 6.73
CA LEU A 99 6.75 -5.22 5.69
C LEU A 99 6.11 -5.24 4.30
N VAL A 100 4.93 -5.84 4.17
CA VAL A 100 4.20 -5.89 2.90
C VAL A 100 3.83 -4.48 2.43
N GLY A 101 3.32 -3.63 3.31
CA GLY A 101 3.02 -2.24 2.98
C GLY A 101 4.25 -1.49 2.47
N LEU A 102 5.39 -1.66 3.14
CA LEU A 102 6.65 -1.04 2.76
C LEU A 102 7.13 -1.52 1.37
N PHE A 103 7.20 -2.84 1.15
CA PHE A 103 7.68 -3.41 -0.11
C PHE A 103 6.78 -3.08 -1.29
N VAL A 104 5.45 -3.15 -1.11
CA VAL A 104 4.49 -2.79 -2.17
C VAL A 104 4.64 -1.31 -2.55
N THR A 105 4.84 -0.44 -1.56
CA THR A 105 4.99 1.00 -1.80
C THR A 105 6.29 1.33 -2.51
N LEU A 106 7.42 0.80 -2.01
CA LEU A 106 8.72 0.99 -2.64
C LEU A 106 8.75 0.42 -4.06
N GLY A 107 8.18 -0.76 -4.27
CA GLY A 107 8.05 -1.36 -5.59
C GLY A 107 7.21 -0.49 -6.53
N THR A 108 6.06 0.02 -6.07
CA THR A 108 5.18 0.88 -6.86
C THR A 108 5.87 2.19 -7.26
N LEU A 109 6.57 2.84 -6.33
CA LEU A 109 7.29 4.08 -6.59
C LEU A 109 8.52 3.86 -7.48
N PHE A 110 9.25 2.76 -7.28
CA PHE A 110 10.38 2.40 -8.11
C PHE A 110 9.95 2.18 -9.56
N ILE A 111 8.91 1.38 -9.78
CA ILE A 111 8.32 1.17 -11.12
C ILE A 111 7.89 2.51 -11.71
N SER A 112 7.15 3.32 -10.95
CA SER A 112 6.68 4.62 -11.43
C SER A 112 7.84 5.53 -11.88
N ARG A 113 8.96 5.52 -11.15
CA ARG A 113 10.17 6.29 -11.49
C ARG A 113 10.87 5.79 -12.75
N MET A 114 10.78 4.51 -13.11
CA MET A 114 11.38 4.01 -14.35
C MET A 114 10.68 4.52 -15.62
N PHE A 115 9.45 5.02 -15.49
CA PHE A 115 8.61 5.47 -16.61
C PHE A 115 8.33 7.01 -16.57
N LEU A 116 8.92 7.72 -15.62
CA LEU A 116 8.86 9.18 -15.44
C LEU A 116 10.21 9.81 -15.82
#